data_AF-A0A194VLC2-F1
#
_entry.id   AF-A0A194VLC2-F1
#
_cell.length_a   1.000
_cell.length_b   1.000
_cell.length_c   1.000
_cell.angle_alpha   90.00
_cell.angle_beta   90.00
_cell.angle_gamma   90.00
#
_symmetry.space_group_name_H-M   'P 1'
#
loop_
_entity.id
_entity.type
_entity.pdbx_description
1 polymer ?
#
loop_
_entity_poly.entity_id
_entity_poly.type
_entity_poly.pdbx_seq_one_letter_code
_entity_poly.pdbx_strand_id
1 'polypeptide(L)'
;MCMGATCPDCSRKSWRGCGQHIPSAMSGVPESQWCSCEPKVEFDGKPYPPAARVAIPGASWISGLMGGGGGGGGGGGGGQKKDDL
;
A
#
# COMPACT_ATOMS: atom_id res chain seq x y z
N MET A 1 -0.03 11.09 9.81
CA MET A 1 -1.04 11.74 8.94
C MET A 1 -1.13 10.99 7.63
N CYS A 2 -2.33 10.66 7.16
CA CYS A 2 -2.52 10.10 5.83
C CYS A 2 -2.72 11.22 4.81
N MET A 3 -2.27 11.01 3.58
CA MET A 3 -2.37 11.97 2.49
C MET A 3 -2.89 11.27 1.22
N GLY A 4 -3.60 12.02 0.38
CA GLY A 4 -3.95 11.55 -0.97
C GLY A 4 -2.68 11.28 -1.80
N ALA A 5 -2.71 10.21 -2.57
CA ALA A 5 -1.60 9.77 -3.42
C ALA A 5 -2.16 9.19 -4.73
N THR A 6 -1.27 8.98 -5.71
CA THR A 6 -1.62 8.26 -6.94
C THR A 6 -1.00 6.87 -6.86
N CYS A 7 -1.78 5.83 -7.12
CA CYS A 7 -1.29 4.46 -7.20
C CYS A 7 -0.35 4.32 -8.41
N PRO A 8 0.90 3.85 -8.24
CA PRO A 8 1.82 3.70 -9.38
C PRO A 8 1.42 2.55 -10.32
N ASP A 9 0.63 1.59 -9.85
CA ASP A 9 0.23 0.42 -10.64
C ASP A 9 -0.96 0.71 -11.57
N CYS A 10 -1.99 1.42 -11.07
CA CYS A 10 -3.21 1.70 -11.83
C CYS A 10 -3.48 3.18 -12.12
N SER A 11 -2.58 4.08 -11.70
CA SER A 11 -2.67 5.53 -11.89
C SER A 11 -3.92 6.22 -11.33
N ARG A 12 -4.70 5.54 -10.48
CA ARG A 12 -5.88 6.09 -9.80
C ARG A 12 -5.57 6.68 -8.43
N LYS A 13 -6.53 7.40 -7.86
CA LYS A 13 -6.41 8.03 -6.56
C LYS A 13 -6.41 6.98 -5.45
N SER A 14 -5.42 7.07 -4.59
CA SER A 14 -5.20 6.22 -3.43
C SER A 14 -4.75 7.15 -2.29
N TRP A 15 -4.27 6.58 -1.19
CA TRP A 15 -3.76 7.30 -0.03
C TRP A 15 -2.42 6.71 0.38
N ARG A 16 -1.68 7.42 1.22
CA ARG A 16 -0.46 6.92 1.86
C ARG A 16 -0.44 7.34 3.33
N GLY A 17 0.14 6.53 4.20
CA GLY A 17 0.23 6.82 5.64
C GLY A 17 -0.07 5.60 6.51
N CYS A 18 -0.53 5.84 7.74
CA CYS A 18 -0.75 4.81 8.76
C CYS A 18 -2.13 4.11 8.71
N GLY A 19 -3.01 4.45 7.76
CA GLY A 19 -4.33 3.82 7.60
C GLY A 19 -5.43 4.30 8.55
N GLN A 20 -5.11 5.05 9.60
CA GLN A 20 -6.12 5.59 10.54
C GLN A 20 -6.83 6.85 10.05
N HIS A 21 -6.34 7.47 8.97
CA HIS A 21 -6.86 8.75 8.46
C HIS A 21 -7.25 8.66 6.97
N ILE A 22 -7.67 7.47 6.53
CA ILE A 22 -8.05 7.22 5.12
C ILE A 22 -9.21 8.11 4.68
N PRO A 23 -10.30 8.28 5.46
CA PRO A 23 -11.41 9.14 5.05
C PRO A 23 -10.97 10.59 4.83
N SER A 24 -10.09 11.12 5.70
CA SER A 24 -9.52 12.45 5.54
C SER A 24 -8.61 12.56 4.31
N ALA A 25 -7.81 11.53 4.04
CA ALA A 25 -6.90 11.50 2.89
C ALA A 25 -7.62 11.38 1.54
N MET A 26 -8.79 10.74 1.51
CA MET A 26 -9.63 10.55 0.33
C MET A 26 -10.79 11.55 0.24
N SER A 27 -10.88 12.49 1.18
CA SER A 27 -11.91 13.52 1.19
C SER A 27 -11.90 14.32 -0.12
N GLY A 28 -13.06 14.42 -0.77
CA GLY A 28 -13.22 15.10 -2.06
C GLY A 28 -12.87 14.28 -3.31
N VAL A 29 -12.42 13.02 -3.15
CA VAL A 29 -12.24 12.10 -4.29
C VAL A 29 -13.45 11.16 -4.39
N PRO A 30 -14.20 11.16 -5.50
CA PRO A 30 -15.32 10.24 -5.67
C PRO A 30 -14.83 8.79 -5.81
N GLU A 31 -15.63 7.84 -5.32
CA GLU A 31 -15.30 6.40 -5.30
C GLU A 31 -14.96 5.83 -6.69
N SER A 32 -15.52 6.41 -7.76
CA SER A 32 -15.20 6.04 -9.15
C SER A 32 -13.75 6.30 -9.55
N GLN A 33 -13.07 7.25 -8.89
CA GLN A 33 -11.67 7.60 -9.13
C GLN A 33 -10.70 6.87 -8.20
N TRP A 34 -11.23 6.08 -7.26
CA TRP A 34 -10.41 5.32 -6.31
C TRP A 34 -9.69 4.17 -7.02
N CYS A 35 -8.50 3.87 -6.54
CA CYS A 35 -7.75 2.68 -6.91
C CYS A 35 -8.60 1.41 -6.67
N SER A 36 -8.57 0.45 -7.60
CA SER A 36 -9.22 -0.86 -7.42
C SER A 36 -8.22 -2.01 -7.36
N CYS A 37 -6.96 -1.71 -7.08
CA CYS A 37 -5.99 -2.75 -6.76
C CYS A 37 -6.41 -3.47 -5.48
N GLU A 38 -6.01 -4.73 -5.38
CA GLU A 38 -6.20 -5.56 -4.19
C GLU A 38 -4.87 -5.71 -3.44
N PRO A 39 -4.90 -5.92 -2.10
CA PRO A 39 -6.08 -6.04 -1.25
C PRO A 39 -6.66 -4.67 -0.85
N LYS A 40 -7.99 -4.59 -0.74
CA LYS A 40 -8.66 -3.43 -0.14
C LYS A 40 -8.47 -3.46 1.38
N VAL A 41 -8.43 -2.29 2.00
CA VAL A 41 -8.39 -2.17 3.46
C VAL A 41 -9.78 -1.79 3.96
N GLU A 42 -10.24 -2.41 5.04
CA GLU A 42 -11.49 -2.01 5.68
C GLU A 42 -11.20 -0.99 6.76
N PHE A 43 -11.90 0.15 6.70
CA PHE A 43 -11.86 1.17 7.73
C PHE A 43 -13.30 1.53 8.09
N ASP A 44 -13.66 1.32 9.35
CA ASP A 44 -15.00 1.61 9.89
C ASP A 44 -16.13 0.94 9.08
N GLY A 45 -15.91 -0.33 8.68
CA GLY A 45 -16.86 -1.11 7.89
C GLY A 45 -16.97 -0.70 6.42
N LYS A 46 -16.13 0.24 5.95
CA LYS A 46 -16.11 0.67 4.54
C LYS A 46 -14.81 0.21 3.85
N PRO A 47 -14.88 -0.45 2.68
CA PRO A 47 -13.70 -0.89 1.95
C PRO A 47 -13.05 0.28 1.20
N TYR A 48 -11.81 0.58 1.54
CA TYR A 48 -10.98 1.60 0.90
C TYR A 48 -9.88 0.95 0.05
N PRO A 49 -9.35 1.67 -0.96
CA PRO A 49 -8.21 1.18 -1.74
C PRO A 49 -6.98 0.90 -0.87
N PRO A 50 -6.05 0.04 -1.32
CA PRO A 50 -4.76 -0.11 -0.69
C PRO A 50 -3.98 1.22 -0.71
N ALA A 51 -3.04 1.37 0.22
CA ALA A 51 -2.09 2.47 0.19
C ALA A 51 -1.22 2.43 -1.08
N ALA A 52 -0.93 3.58 -1.66
CA ALA A 52 -0.03 3.69 -2.80
C ALA A 52 1.38 3.24 -2.40
N ARG A 53 1.86 2.15 -3.00
CA ARG A 53 3.21 1.64 -2.74
C ARG A 53 4.26 2.67 -3.12
N VAL A 54 5.27 2.85 -2.28
CA VAL A 54 6.47 3.59 -2.66
C VAL A 54 7.31 2.64 -3.48
N ALA A 55 7.23 2.73 -4.81
CA ALA A 55 8.23 2.10 -5.64
C ALA A 55 9.56 2.82 -5.37
N ILE A 56 10.49 2.15 -4.69
CA ILE A 56 11.87 2.62 -4.59
C ILE A 56 12.60 2.03 -5.81
N PRO A 57 12.71 2.74 -6.93
CA PRO A 57 13.48 2.24 -8.06
C PRO A 57 14.94 2.06 -7.62
N GLY A 58 15.44 0.82 -7.64
CA GLY A 58 16.86 0.54 -7.45
C GLY A 58 17.36 0.36 -6.01
N ALA A 59 16.56 -0.13 -5.07
CA ALA A 59 17.05 -0.51 -3.72
C ALA A 59 17.37 -2.01 -3.52
N SER A 60 17.22 -2.85 -4.56
CA SER A 60 17.46 -4.30 -4.46
C SER A 60 18.95 -4.71 -4.40
N TRP A 61 19.90 -3.77 -4.53
CA TRP A 61 21.34 -4.05 -4.52
C TRP A 61 22.04 -3.62 -3.21
N ILE A 62 21.40 -2.83 -2.35
CA ILE A 62 22.02 -2.32 -1.11
C ILE A 62 21.98 -3.35 0.02
N SER A 63 21.16 -4.39 -0.10
CA SER A 63 21.09 -5.48 0.90
C SER A 63 22.37 -6.34 0.99
N GLY A 64 23.34 -6.15 0.09
CA GLY A 64 24.60 -6.91 0.05
C GLY A 64 25.86 -6.18 0.55
N LEU A 65 25.77 -4.93 1.01
CA LEU A 65 26.93 -4.05 1.28
C LEU A 65 27.27 -3.82 2.76
N MET A 66 26.48 -4.31 3.72
CA MET A 66 26.87 -4.23 5.14
C MET A 66 26.57 -5.54 5.83
N GLY A 67 27.62 -6.31 6.09
CA GLY A 67 27.53 -7.55 6.84
C GLY A 67 26.99 -7.32 8.25
N GLY A 68 26.13 -8.23 8.68
CA GLY A 68 25.85 -8.49 10.09
C GLY A 68 24.63 -7.76 10.68
N GLY A 69 23.61 -8.56 11.05
CA GLY A 69 22.78 -8.26 12.21
C GLY A 69 21.33 -7.86 11.95
N GLY A 70 20.44 -8.84 12.06
CA GLY A 70 19.18 -8.75 12.83
C GLY A 70 18.23 -7.58 12.64
N GLY A 71 17.07 -7.88 12.06
CA GLY A 71 15.79 -7.50 12.67
C GLY A 71 15.04 -6.30 12.07
N GLY A 72 13.82 -6.58 11.60
CA GLY A 72 12.67 -5.79 12.02
C GLY A 72 11.89 -5.03 10.94
N GLY A 73 10.66 -5.50 10.71
CA GLY A 73 9.50 -4.69 10.30
C GLY A 73 9.33 -4.57 8.79
N GLY A 74 8.44 -5.32 8.12
CA GLY A 74 7.00 -5.48 8.44
C GLY A 74 6.24 -4.46 7.58
N GLY A 75 5.19 -4.77 6.83
CA GLY A 75 4.34 -5.94 6.67
C GLY A 75 3.15 -5.43 5.83
N GLY A 76 2.59 -6.26 4.95
CA GLY A 76 1.48 -5.80 4.09
C GLY A 76 1.03 -6.78 3.02
N GLY A 77 0.71 -8.02 3.42
CA GLY A 77 -0.34 -8.86 2.83
C GLY A 77 -0.27 -9.17 1.33
N GLY A 78 0.61 -10.09 0.94
CA GLY A 78 0.48 -10.84 -0.31
C GLY A 78 -0.13 -12.22 -0.03
N GLY A 79 -1.42 -12.39 -0.31
CA GLY A 79 -2.05 -13.71 -0.35
C GLY A 79 -1.41 -14.55 -1.46
N GLN A 80 -0.50 -15.45 -1.08
CA GLN A 80 0.04 -16.45 -1.99
C GLN A 80 -0.97 -17.59 -2.10
N LYS A 81 -1.91 -17.48 -3.04
CA LYS A 81 -2.56 -18.66 -3.62
C LYS A 81 -1.44 -19.54 -4.19
N LYS A 82 -1.25 -20.70 -3.57
CA LYS A 82 -0.67 -21.88 -4.21
C LYS A 82 -1.68 -22.99 -4.03
N ASP A 83 -2.54 -23.01 -5.04
CA ASP A 83 -3.19 -24.18 -5.55
C ASP A 83 -2.13 -25.25 -5.91
N ASP A 84 -2.57 -26.52 -5.93
CA ASP A 84 -1.97 -27.68 -6.62
C ASP A 84 -1.15 -28.72 -5.81
N LEU A 85 -1.84 -29.86 -5.60
CA LEU A 85 -1.45 -31.26 -5.34
C LEU A 85 -1.11 -31.74 -3.92
#